data_AF-A0A942FMJ6-F1
#
_entry.id   AF-A0A942FMJ6-F1
#
_cell.length_a   1.000
_cell.length_b   1.000
_cell.length_c   1.000
_cell.angle_alpha   90.00
_cell.angle_beta   90.00
_cell.angle_gamma   90.00
#
_symmetry.space_group_name_H-M   'P 1'
#
loop_
_entity.id
_entity.type
_entity.pdbx_description
1 polymer ?
#
loop_
_entity_poly.entity_id
_entity_poly.type
_entity_poly.pdbx_seq_one_letter_code
_entity_poly.pdbx_strand_id
1 'polypeptide(L)'
;MRRLIFLVTILFLVCLLVGHPSLSTAASQFTPLPLELRITPPSLDLPKNLAGFSGTWYGVWDDDHPTTLIVEKIEPPTAIAIYSRGKCTRKECKGWWRRYEWKIEPGRLEVDIQESGEKIIYFLSDDGEKLEGEYRRPSKSQINYVTMQRQPPTSTVTFSAEGTPTPLPVNIKIIPPTSNISSNIAAFSGIWQGVWDNGRATTLVVEKIEPPEAIAIYSWGPWKKQEGGWRRHIGMIDPGRLILSNPETELNITFLLSKDGQALEGTWQKGGGKKLKATMRRR
;
A
#
# COMPACT_ATOMS: atom_id res chain seq x y z
N MET A 1 -45.39 30.58 51.22
CA MET A 1 -44.24 30.25 52.09
C MET A 1 -43.93 28.77 51.90
N ARG A 2 -42.71 28.44 51.42
CA ARG A 2 -41.85 27.24 51.74
C ARG A 2 -42.52 25.84 51.67
N ARG A 3 -42.01 24.75 51.08
CA ARG A 3 -40.74 24.23 50.53
C ARG A 3 -41.13 22.89 49.85
N LEU A 4 -40.74 22.59 48.62
CA LEU A 4 -39.58 21.76 48.20
C LEU A 4 -39.40 20.42 48.96
N ILE A 5 -39.81 19.29 48.36
CA ILE A 5 -39.22 17.95 48.58
C ILE A 5 -39.10 17.24 47.23
N PHE A 6 -37.88 16.76 46.97
CA PHE A 6 -37.41 15.98 45.83
C PHE A 6 -38.15 14.63 45.68
N LEU A 7 -38.42 14.21 44.44
CA LEU A 7 -38.32 12.79 44.09
C LEU A 7 -37.78 12.63 42.66
N VAL A 8 -36.62 12.00 42.60
CA VAL A 8 -35.80 11.68 41.43
C VAL A 8 -36.27 10.35 40.89
N THR A 9 -36.77 10.32 39.65
CA THR A 9 -37.00 9.07 38.90
C THR A 9 -36.24 9.16 37.58
N ILE A 10 -34.93 8.91 37.64
CA ILE A 10 -34.05 8.77 36.47
C ILE A 10 -34.31 7.37 35.90
N LEU A 11 -35.07 7.33 34.80
CA LEU A 11 -35.30 6.13 34.01
C LEU A 11 -34.00 5.80 33.25
N PHE A 12 -33.27 4.80 33.75
CA PHE A 12 -32.08 4.24 33.12
C PHE A 12 -32.45 3.54 31.80
N LEU A 13 -32.38 4.26 30.68
CA LEU A 13 -32.41 3.67 29.34
C LEU A 13 -31.01 3.09 29.05
N VAL A 14 -30.78 1.86 29.49
CA VAL A 14 -29.60 1.07 29.12
C VAL A 14 -29.78 0.67 27.64
N CYS A 15 -29.31 1.54 26.75
CA CYS A 15 -29.13 1.20 25.34
C CYS A 15 -28.10 0.06 25.25
N LEU A 16 -28.59 -1.15 25.02
CA LEU A 16 -27.82 -2.29 24.53
C LEU A 16 -27.15 -1.89 23.20
N LEU A 17 -25.96 -1.32 23.29
CA LEU A 17 -25.00 -1.21 22.19
C LEU A 17 -24.53 -2.63 21.87
N VAL A 18 -25.37 -3.38 21.15
CA VAL A 18 -24.96 -4.63 20.51
C VAL A 18 -23.99 -4.22 19.40
N GLY A 19 -22.71 -4.19 19.74
CA GLY A 19 -21.62 -4.03 18.78
C GLY A 19 -21.78 -5.11 17.72
N HIS A 20 -22.20 -4.71 16.53
CA HIS A 20 -22.25 -5.62 15.39
C HIS A 20 -20.80 -5.99 15.09
N PRO A 21 -20.43 -7.28 15.08
CA PRO A 21 -19.11 -7.67 14.63
C PRO A 21 -18.98 -7.19 13.18
N SER A 22 -18.11 -6.21 12.95
CA SER A 22 -17.74 -5.81 11.60
C SER A 22 -17.07 -7.01 10.96
N LEU A 23 -17.82 -7.73 10.12
CA LEU A 23 -17.32 -8.79 9.25
C LEU A 23 -16.37 -8.16 8.22
N SER A 24 -15.16 -7.82 8.64
CA SER A 24 -14.10 -7.30 7.78
C SER A 24 -12.92 -8.26 7.81
N THR A 25 -13.15 -9.52 7.43
CA THR A 25 -12.09 -10.52 7.33
C THR A 25 -12.50 -11.58 6.31
N ALA A 26 -12.16 -11.37 5.03
CA ALA A 26 -11.98 -12.42 3.97
C ALA A 26 -12.09 -11.89 2.52
N ALA A 27 -12.36 -10.61 2.28
CA ALA A 27 -12.73 -10.10 0.95
C ALA A 27 -11.67 -10.25 -0.18
N SER A 28 -10.38 -10.32 0.14
CA SER A 28 -9.31 -10.40 -0.88
C SER A 28 -9.29 -11.71 -1.69
N GLN A 29 -10.01 -12.77 -1.29
CA GLN A 29 -9.97 -14.07 -1.97
C GLN A 29 -10.92 -14.21 -3.18
N PHE A 30 -11.76 -13.22 -3.48
CA PHE A 30 -12.91 -13.47 -4.36
C PHE A 30 -12.72 -13.11 -5.83
N THR A 31 -11.63 -12.43 -6.20
CA THR A 31 -11.42 -11.98 -7.60
C THR A 31 -10.06 -12.44 -8.12
N PRO A 32 -9.96 -13.01 -9.34
CA PRO A 32 -8.68 -13.42 -9.89
C PRO A 32 -7.80 -12.20 -10.18
N LEU A 33 -6.51 -12.26 -9.87
CA LEU A 33 -5.56 -11.17 -10.14
C LEU A 33 -4.45 -11.66 -11.10
N PRO A 34 -3.76 -10.75 -11.81
CA PRO A 34 -2.55 -11.11 -12.53
C PRO A 34 -1.47 -11.60 -11.55
N LEU A 35 -0.59 -12.49 -12.03
CA LEU A 35 0.56 -12.96 -11.26
C LEU A 35 1.53 -11.80 -10.94
N GLU A 36 1.66 -10.88 -11.88
CA GLU A 36 2.48 -9.68 -11.75
C GLU A 36 1.61 -8.47 -11.45
N LEU A 37 1.80 -7.94 -10.24
CA LEU A 37 1.11 -6.77 -9.74
C LEU A 37 2.14 -5.79 -9.18
N ARG A 38 2.14 -4.56 -9.69
CA ARG A 38 3.04 -3.51 -9.23
C ARG A 38 2.27 -2.21 -9.03
N ILE A 39 2.13 -1.80 -7.77
CA ILE A 39 1.61 -0.46 -7.44
C ILE A 39 2.81 0.45 -7.25
N THR A 40 2.90 1.48 -8.09
CA THR A 40 3.91 2.53 -8.01
C THR A 40 3.32 3.69 -7.20
N PRO A 41 3.97 4.12 -6.10
CA PRO A 41 3.52 5.27 -5.34
C PRO A 41 3.36 6.50 -6.25
N PRO A 42 2.28 7.29 -6.11
CA PRO A 42 2.14 8.53 -6.88
C PRO A 42 3.23 9.55 -6.57
N SER A 43 3.48 10.48 -7.51
CA SER A 43 4.37 11.62 -7.30
C SER A 43 3.92 12.47 -6.09
N LEU A 44 4.87 13.06 -5.36
CA LEU A 44 4.58 13.92 -4.20
C LEU A 44 3.85 15.21 -4.62
N ASP A 45 4.08 15.66 -5.86
CA ASP A 45 3.47 16.86 -6.42
C ASP A 45 2.05 16.59 -6.96
N LEU A 46 1.61 15.33 -6.93
CA LEU A 46 0.29 14.96 -7.41
C LEU A 46 -0.77 15.39 -6.37
N PRO A 47 -1.81 16.16 -6.78
CA PRO A 47 -2.93 16.52 -5.90
C PRO A 47 -3.52 15.32 -5.15
N LYS A 48 -3.90 15.51 -3.88
CA LYS A 48 -4.43 14.45 -3.00
C LYS A 48 -5.64 13.72 -3.62
N ASN A 49 -6.51 14.43 -4.33
CA ASN A 49 -7.69 13.89 -5.00
C ASN A 49 -7.40 13.09 -6.27
N LEU A 50 -6.14 13.08 -6.75
CA LEU A 50 -5.64 12.18 -7.77
C LEU A 50 -4.84 11.04 -7.11
N ALA A 51 -3.88 11.38 -6.24
CA ALA A 51 -3.06 10.41 -5.52
C ALA A 51 -3.89 9.40 -4.70
N GLY A 52 -5.03 9.86 -4.17
CA GLY A 52 -5.96 9.05 -3.40
C GLY A 52 -6.48 7.83 -4.16
N PHE A 53 -6.56 7.82 -5.49
CA PHE A 53 -6.98 6.63 -6.24
C PHE A 53 -5.97 5.48 -6.17
N SER A 54 -4.69 5.75 -5.89
CA SER A 54 -3.64 4.71 -5.87
C SER A 54 -3.91 3.66 -4.79
N GLY A 55 -3.65 2.40 -5.11
CA GLY A 55 -3.83 1.28 -4.19
C GLY A 55 -4.84 0.24 -4.67
N THR A 56 -5.34 -0.55 -3.71
CA THR A 56 -6.30 -1.62 -3.94
C THR A 56 -7.63 -1.27 -3.28
N TRP A 57 -8.70 -1.46 -4.04
CA TRP A 57 -10.06 -1.20 -3.63
C TRP A 57 -10.89 -2.45 -3.83
N TYR A 58 -11.81 -2.71 -2.91
CA TYR A 58 -12.71 -3.85 -2.99
C TYR A 58 -14.15 -3.41 -2.77
N GLY A 59 -15.07 -3.93 -3.57
CA GLY A 59 -16.50 -3.75 -3.40
C GLY A 59 -17.28 -4.89 -4.05
N VAL A 60 -18.61 -4.81 -4.00
CA VAL A 60 -19.51 -5.79 -4.63
C VAL A 60 -20.56 -5.02 -5.43
N TRP A 61 -20.61 -5.20 -6.75
CA TRP A 61 -21.67 -4.58 -7.55
C TRP A 61 -22.99 -5.32 -7.37
N ASP A 62 -24.06 -4.56 -7.14
CA ASP A 62 -25.44 -5.06 -6.97
C ASP A 62 -25.54 -6.29 -6.05
N ASP A 63 -24.72 -6.33 -5.01
CA ASP A 63 -24.61 -7.41 -4.01
C ASP A 63 -24.24 -8.81 -4.57
N ASP A 64 -23.84 -8.94 -5.84
CA ASP A 64 -23.58 -10.25 -6.47
C ASP A 64 -22.24 -10.35 -7.20
N HIS A 65 -21.59 -9.23 -7.53
CA HIS A 65 -20.34 -9.26 -8.29
C HIS A 65 -19.19 -8.68 -7.45
N PRO A 66 -18.44 -9.52 -6.70
CA PRO A 66 -17.26 -9.06 -6.01
C PRO A 66 -16.26 -8.52 -7.03
N THR A 67 -15.72 -7.34 -6.74
CA THR A 67 -14.84 -6.60 -7.64
C THR A 67 -13.66 -6.04 -6.86
N THR A 68 -12.49 -6.15 -7.49
CA THR A 68 -11.27 -5.51 -7.03
C THR A 68 -10.81 -4.54 -8.11
N LEU A 69 -10.51 -3.31 -7.71
CA LEU A 69 -9.85 -2.31 -8.54
C LEU A 69 -8.45 -2.07 -7.98
N ILE A 70 -7.44 -2.17 -8.83
CA ILE A 70 -6.04 -1.96 -8.43
C ILE A 70 -5.45 -0.87 -9.31
N VAL A 71 -5.21 0.30 -8.74
CA VAL A 71 -4.62 1.43 -9.45
C VAL A 71 -3.10 1.33 -9.32
N GLU A 72 -2.47 0.82 -10.37
CA GLU A 72 -1.04 0.49 -10.43
C GLU A 72 -0.16 1.73 -10.58
N LYS A 73 -0.60 2.71 -11.38
CA LYS A 73 0.20 3.91 -11.70
C LYS A 73 -0.71 5.09 -12.04
N ILE A 74 -0.33 6.30 -11.64
CA ILE A 74 -1.07 7.53 -11.95
C ILE A 74 -0.14 8.53 -12.61
N GLU A 75 -0.44 8.90 -13.84
CA GLU A 75 0.29 9.88 -14.67
C GLU A 75 -0.75 10.72 -15.43
N PRO A 76 -1.30 11.78 -14.81
CA PRO A 76 -2.39 12.55 -15.42
C PRO A 76 -2.06 13.00 -16.85
N PRO A 77 -3.01 12.89 -17.79
CA PRO A 77 -4.44 12.67 -17.57
C PRO A 77 -4.86 11.19 -17.50
N THR A 78 -3.91 10.25 -17.36
CA THR A 78 -4.20 8.81 -17.35
C THR A 78 -3.75 8.10 -16.08
N ALA A 79 -4.27 6.90 -15.88
CA ALA A 79 -3.82 5.96 -14.87
C ALA A 79 -3.85 4.54 -15.45
N ILE A 80 -2.96 3.67 -14.98
CA ILE A 80 -3.03 2.25 -15.28
C ILE A 80 -3.69 1.56 -14.11
N ALA A 81 -4.80 0.85 -14.37
CA ALA A 81 -5.47 0.09 -13.33
C ALA A 81 -6.03 -1.25 -13.83
N ILE A 82 -5.99 -2.24 -12.95
CA ILE A 82 -6.58 -3.55 -13.15
C ILE A 82 -7.99 -3.53 -12.58
N TYR A 83 -8.96 -3.87 -13.42
CA TYR A 83 -10.31 -4.20 -13.01
C TYR A 83 -10.44 -5.71 -12.95
N SER A 84 -10.80 -6.24 -11.79
CA SER A 84 -11.04 -7.66 -11.59
C SER A 84 -12.45 -7.92 -11.10
N ARG A 85 -13.11 -8.90 -11.71
CA ARG A 85 -14.42 -9.39 -11.31
C ARG A 85 -14.31 -10.84 -10.86
N GLY A 86 -14.86 -11.11 -9.70
CA GLY A 86 -14.95 -12.46 -9.14
C GLY A 86 -16.06 -13.30 -9.76
N LYS A 87 -16.23 -14.50 -9.21
CA LYS A 87 -17.40 -15.34 -9.51
C LYS A 87 -18.63 -14.73 -8.85
N CYS A 88 -19.75 -14.68 -9.58
CA CYS A 88 -21.03 -14.24 -9.02
C CYS A 88 -21.75 -15.43 -8.39
N THR A 89 -22.65 -15.18 -7.42
CA THR A 89 -23.33 -16.25 -6.68
C THR A 89 -24.57 -16.76 -7.39
N ARG A 90 -25.27 -15.90 -8.14
CA ARG A 90 -26.55 -16.23 -8.78
C ARG A 90 -26.41 -16.85 -10.17
N LYS A 91 -25.25 -16.75 -10.81
CA LYS A 91 -24.97 -17.31 -12.15
C LYS A 91 -23.59 -17.93 -12.15
N GLU A 92 -23.34 -18.85 -13.08
CA GLU A 92 -21.99 -19.41 -13.28
C GLU A 92 -21.06 -18.41 -13.99
N CYS A 93 -20.95 -17.18 -13.47
CA CYS A 93 -20.00 -16.20 -13.97
C CYS A 93 -18.58 -16.70 -13.65
N LYS A 94 -17.74 -16.93 -14.66
CA LYS A 94 -16.29 -17.06 -14.44
C LYS A 94 -15.72 -15.69 -14.04
N GLY A 95 -14.85 -15.70 -13.04
CA GLY A 95 -14.06 -14.52 -12.69
C GLY A 95 -13.03 -14.23 -13.77
N TRP A 96 -12.66 -12.97 -13.93
CA TRP A 96 -11.63 -12.52 -14.86
C TRP A 96 -11.07 -11.18 -14.39
N TRP A 97 -9.92 -10.79 -14.94
CA TRP A 97 -9.37 -9.46 -14.75
C TRP A 97 -8.87 -8.92 -16.08
N ARG A 98 -8.82 -7.59 -16.19
CA ARG A 98 -8.21 -6.88 -17.31
C ARG A 98 -7.50 -5.64 -16.80
N ARG A 99 -6.41 -5.30 -17.46
CA ARG A 99 -5.65 -4.08 -17.23
C ARG A 99 -6.08 -3.07 -18.29
N TYR A 100 -6.42 -1.87 -17.85
CA TYR A 100 -6.82 -0.78 -18.73
C TYR A 100 -6.00 0.47 -18.45
N GLU A 101 -5.90 1.31 -19.46
CA GLU A 101 -5.61 2.73 -19.28
C GLU A 101 -6.92 3.45 -18.96
N TRP A 102 -6.95 4.15 -17.84
CA TRP A 102 -8.09 4.90 -17.34
C TRP A 102 -7.82 6.39 -17.54
N LYS A 103 -8.87 7.13 -17.87
CA LYS A 103 -8.86 8.58 -17.74
C LYS A 103 -8.96 8.95 -16.26
N ILE A 104 -8.11 9.86 -15.79
CA ILE A 104 -8.16 10.36 -14.42
C ILE A 104 -8.29 11.89 -14.40
N GLU A 105 -9.23 12.35 -13.58
CA GLU A 105 -9.52 13.75 -13.30
C GLU A 105 -9.61 13.93 -11.77
N PRO A 106 -9.48 15.15 -11.23
CA PRO A 106 -9.67 15.42 -9.81
C PRO A 106 -10.96 14.78 -9.25
N GLY A 107 -10.82 13.76 -8.39
CA GLY A 107 -11.95 13.04 -7.78
C GLY A 107 -12.67 12.03 -8.68
N ARG A 108 -12.20 11.76 -9.91
CA ARG A 108 -12.88 10.88 -10.87
C ARG A 108 -11.91 10.00 -11.67
N LEU A 109 -12.23 8.72 -11.79
CA LEU A 109 -11.49 7.73 -12.58
C LEU A 109 -12.46 7.02 -13.53
N GLU A 110 -12.16 6.97 -14.83
CA GLU A 110 -13.09 6.49 -15.85
C GLU A 110 -12.40 5.59 -16.90
N VAL A 111 -13.10 4.54 -17.35
CA VAL A 111 -12.69 3.75 -18.52
C VAL A 111 -13.90 3.41 -19.39
N ASP A 112 -13.68 3.48 -20.71
CA ASP A 112 -14.57 2.96 -21.73
C ASP A 112 -14.06 1.58 -22.19
N ILE A 113 -14.87 0.54 -21.98
CA ILE A 113 -14.56 -0.82 -22.42
C ILE A 113 -14.97 -0.94 -23.89
N GLN A 114 -14.02 -0.67 -24.77
CA GLN A 114 -14.26 -0.54 -26.22
C GLN A 114 -15.01 -1.73 -26.83
N GLU A 115 -14.76 -2.96 -26.37
CA GLU A 115 -15.38 -4.15 -26.95
C GLU A 115 -16.88 -4.28 -26.65
N SER A 116 -17.35 -3.69 -25.54
CA SER A 116 -18.75 -3.77 -25.11
C SER A 116 -19.46 -2.41 -25.13
N GLY A 117 -18.72 -1.31 -25.31
CA GLY A 117 -19.19 0.06 -25.13
C GLY A 117 -19.56 0.39 -23.69
N GLU A 118 -19.25 -0.49 -22.73
CA GLU A 118 -19.57 -0.29 -21.32
C GLU A 118 -18.64 0.75 -20.70
N LYS A 119 -19.16 1.51 -19.75
CA LYS A 119 -18.43 2.57 -19.08
C LYS A 119 -18.39 2.31 -17.59
N ILE A 120 -17.20 2.39 -17.00
CA ILE A 120 -16.99 2.30 -15.55
C ILE A 120 -16.44 3.63 -15.07
N ILE A 121 -17.08 4.20 -14.05
CA ILE A 121 -16.68 5.48 -13.44
C ILE A 121 -16.53 5.24 -11.95
N TYR A 122 -15.48 5.76 -11.33
CA TYR A 122 -15.31 5.81 -9.89
C TYR A 122 -15.12 7.25 -9.42
N PHE A 123 -15.73 7.56 -8.29
CA PHE A 123 -15.62 8.82 -7.57
C PHE A 123 -14.95 8.58 -6.23
N LEU A 124 -13.89 9.34 -5.94
CA LEU A 124 -13.19 9.27 -4.66
C LEU A 124 -13.92 10.14 -3.64
N SER A 125 -14.21 9.59 -2.46
CA SER A 125 -14.75 10.37 -1.35
C SER A 125 -13.77 11.44 -0.87
N ASP A 126 -14.26 12.52 -0.27
CA ASP A 126 -13.43 13.64 0.20
C ASP A 126 -12.35 13.21 1.22
N ASP A 127 -12.64 12.20 2.02
CA ASP A 127 -11.70 11.60 2.98
C ASP A 127 -10.63 10.71 2.31
N GLY A 128 -10.88 10.25 1.07
CA GLY A 128 -10.02 9.35 0.33
C GLY A 128 -10.13 7.88 0.75
N GLU A 129 -11.14 7.51 1.54
CA GLU A 129 -11.28 6.17 2.13
C GLU A 129 -12.25 5.26 1.37
N LYS A 130 -13.08 5.81 0.50
CA LYS A 130 -14.08 5.07 -0.30
C LYS A 130 -14.03 5.46 -1.77
N LEU A 131 -14.44 4.53 -2.62
CA LEU A 131 -14.85 4.83 -3.98
C LEU A 131 -16.33 4.55 -4.17
N GLU A 132 -17.05 5.46 -4.80
CA GLU A 132 -18.37 5.18 -5.35
C GLU A 132 -18.22 4.89 -6.83
N GLY A 133 -18.69 3.74 -7.29
CA GLY A 133 -18.58 3.33 -8.68
C GLY A 133 -19.93 3.31 -9.38
N GLU A 134 -19.92 3.69 -10.64
CA GLU A 134 -21.01 3.51 -11.59
C GLU A 134 -20.58 2.60 -12.73
N TYR A 135 -21.46 1.70 -13.13
CA TYR A 135 -21.27 0.86 -14.29
C TYR A 135 -22.46 1.03 -15.24
N ARG A 136 -22.18 1.51 -16.46
CA ARG A 136 -23.20 1.86 -17.46
C ARG A 136 -23.07 0.94 -18.68
N ARG A 137 -24.18 0.33 -19.10
CA ARG A 137 -24.26 -0.49 -20.33
C ARG A 137 -25.05 0.27 -21.40
N PRO A 138 -24.54 0.49 -22.63
CA PRO A 138 -25.29 1.22 -23.65
C PRO A 138 -26.64 0.57 -23.99
N SER A 139 -26.70 -0.75 -23.95
CA SER A 139 -27.92 -1.52 -24.28
C SER A 139 -28.99 -1.51 -23.19
N LYS A 140 -28.70 -0.97 -22.00
CA LYS A 140 -29.64 -0.92 -20.87
C LYS A 140 -29.67 0.48 -20.28
N SER A 141 -30.86 1.00 -20.03
CA SER A 141 -31.02 2.25 -19.25
C SER A 141 -30.62 2.11 -17.77
N GLN A 142 -30.29 0.91 -17.32
CA GLN A 142 -29.91 0.62 -15.95
C GLN A 142 -28.44 0.99 -15.68
N ILE A 143 -28.22 1.75 -14.60
CA ILE A 143 -26.92 2.03 -14.01
C ILE A 143 -26.78 1.15 -12.76
N ASN A 144 -25.66 0.44 -12.66
CA ASN A 144 -25.32 -0.34 -11.48
C ASN A 144 -24.33 0.45 -10.62
N TYR A 145 -24.39 0.26 -9.30
CA TYR A 145 -23.57 1.00 -8.35
C TYR A 145 -22.73 0.08 -7.47
N VAL A 146 -21.61 0.60 -6.97
CA VAL A 146 -20.78 -0.04 -5.95
C VAL A 146 -20.24 1.00 -4.99
N THR A 147 -20.14 0.63 -3.72
CA THR A 147 -19.24 1.32 -2.80
C THR A 147 -18.05 0.41 -2.54
N MET A 148 -16.85 0.88 -2.88
CA MET A 148 -15.62 0.19 -2.61
C MET A 148 -14.96 0.76 -1.36
N GLN A 149 -14.39 -0.12 -0.56
CA GLN A 149 -13.52 0.24 0.54
C GLN A 149 -12.08 0.02 0.12
N ARG A 150 -11.19 0.90 0.56
CA ARG A 150 -9.76 0.68 0.43
C ARG A 150 -9.44 -0.62 1.14
N GLN A 151 -8.88 -1.60 0.43
CA GLN A 151 -8.32 -2.73 1.13
C GLN A 151 -7.07 -2.21 1.84
N PRO A 152 -6.89 -2.56 3.14
CA PRO A 152 -5.58 -2.44 3.74
C PRO A 152 -4.60 -3.11 2.79
N PRO A 153 -3.39 -2.60 2.63
CA PRO A 153 -2.38 -3.22 1.81
C PRO A 153 -2.14 -4.66 2.28
N THR A 154 -2.90 -5.60 1.71
CA THR A 154 -2.88 -7.03 2.06
C THR A 154 -2.06 -7.79 1.02
N SER A 155 -1.67 -7.12 -0.07
CA SER A 155 -0.67 -7.54 -1.03
C SER A 155 0.66 -7.72 -0.31
N THR A 156 0.78 -8.87 0.34
CA THR A 156 2.06 -9.48 0.63
C THR A 156 2.66 -9.79 -0.72
N VAL A 157 3.44 -8.85 -1.26
CA VAL A 157 4.26 -9.17 -2.42
C VAL A 157 5.33 -10.12 -1.89
N THR A 158 5.10 -11.42 -2.07
CA THR A 158 6.09 -12.44 -1.78
C THR A 158 7.15 -12.35 -2.86
N PHE A 159 8.24 -11.67 -2.55
CA PHE A 159 9.39 -11.61 -3.45
C PHE A 159 10.20 -12.91 -3.34
N SER A 160 10.51 -13.51 -4.49
CA SER A 160 11.58 -14.50 -4.54
C SER A 160 12.92 -13.79 -4.34
N ALA A 161 13.77 -14.37 -3.48
CA ALA A 161 15.13 -13.89 -3.25
C ALA A 161 16.04 -14.07 -4.49
N GLU A 162 15.59 -14.82 -5.50
CA GLU A 162 16.36 -15.11 -6.71
C GLU A 162 16.72 -13.82 -7.49
N GLY A 163 17.99 -13.75 -7.89
CA GLY A 163 18.55 -12.59 -8.61
C GLY A 163 18.89 -11.38 -7.73
N THR A 164 18.83 -11.49 -6.40
CA THR A 164 19.38 -10.45 -5.51
C THR A 164 20.87 -10.72 -5.24
N PRO A 165 21.73 -9.69 -5.18
CA PRO A 165 23.16 -9.89 -4.95
C PRO A 165 23.48 -10.24 -3.47
N THR A 166 22.47 -10.40 -2.63
CA THR A 166 22.58 -10.63 -1.18
C THR A 166 21.49 -11.60 -0.72
N PRO A 167 21.74 -12.49 0.26
CA PRO A 167 20.72 -13.43 0.72
C PRO A 167 19.55 -12.72 1.41
N LEU A 168 18.32 -13.13 1.12
CA LEU A 168 17.11 -12.59 1.74
C LEU A 168 16.31 -13.71 2.42
N PRO A 169 15.48 -13.40 3.42
CA PRO A 169 14.55 -14.39 3.97
C PRO A 169 13.54 -14.84 2.91
N VAL A 170 13.09 -16.09 3.00
CA VAL A 170 12.12 -16.68 2.07
C VAL A 170 10.72 -16.05 2.16
N ASN A 171 10.45 -15.28 3.22
CA ASN A 171 9.15 -14.71 3.53
C ASN A 171 9.24 -13.19 3.74
N ILE A 172 9.57 -12.46 2.66
CA ILE A 172 9.48 -11.01 2.65
C ILE A 172 8.02 -10.59 2.47
N LYS A 173 7.56 -9.65 3.32
CA LYS A 173 6.25 -9.03 3.18
C LYS A 173 6.39 -7.51 3.18
N ILE A 174 6.16 -6.90 2.03
CA ILE A 174 6.10 -5.44 1.91
C ILE A 174 4.63 -5.01 1.99
N ILE A 175 4.31 -4.24 3.02
CA ILE A 175 3.01 -3.63 3.28
C ILE A 175 3.11 -2.18 2.81
N PRO A 176 2.42 -1.80 1.72
CA PRO A 176 2.35 -0.40 1.30
C PRO A 176 1.98 0.55 2.45
N PRO A 177 2.61 1.74 2.54
CA PRO A 177 2.22 2.76 3.51
C PRO A 177 0.78 3.21 3.29
N THR A 178 0.09 3.58 4.36
CA THR A 178 -1.25 4.19 4.30
C THR A 178 -1.19 5.59 3.70
N SER A 179 -2.29 6.05 3.10
CA SER A 179 -2.41 7.34 2.39
C SER A 179 -2.18 8.57 3.28
N ASN A 180 -2.30 8.43 4.61
CA ASN A 180 -2.05 9.48 5.59
C ASN A 180 -0.55 9.64 5.93
N ILE A 181 0.32 8.71 5.53
CA ILE A 181 1.77 8.83 5.72
C ILE A 181 2.32 9.78 4.67
N SER A 182 3.15 10.74 5.09
CA SER A 182 3.76 11.69 4.16
C SER A 182 4.57 10.96 3.10
N SER A 183 4.52 11.47 1.88
CA SER A 183 5.08 10.78 0.73
C SER A 183 6.62 10.64 0.81
N ASN A 184 7.32 11.57 1.48
CA ASN A 184 8.76 11.47 1.81
C ASN A 184 9.10 10.29 2.74
N ILE A 185 8.16 9.87 3.58
CA ILE A 185 8.30 8.71 4.45
C ILE A 185 7.87 7.46 3.68
N ALA A 186 6.71 7.52 3.00
CA ALA A 186 6.17 6.41 2.22
C ALA A 186 7.13 5.93 1.12
N ALA A 187 7.90 6.86 0.55
CA ALA A 187 8.91 6.60 -0.46
C ALA A 187 10.07 5.74 0.03
N PHE A 188 10.20 5.38 1.30
CA PHE A 188 11.15 4.34 1.74
C PHE A 188 10.64 2.91 1.48
N SER A 189 9.32 2.70 1.39
CA SER A 189 8.72 1.37 1.25
C SER A 189 9.16 0.72 -0.06
N GLY A 190 9.57 -0.56 -0.01
CA GLY A 190 10.05 -1.30 -1.19
C GLY A 190 11.41 -1.98 -0.98
N ILE A 191 12.04 -2.34 -2.10
CA ILE A 191 13.36 -2.98 -2.15
C ILE A 191 14.36 -2.01 -2.77
N TRP A 192 15.50 -1.88 -2.10
CA TRP A 192 16.62 -1.06 -2.51
C TRP A 192 17.86 -1.92 -2.62
N GLN A 193 18.60 -1.78 -3.71
CA GLN A 193 19.82 -2.54 -3.97
C GLN A 193 20.98 -1.60 -4.25
N GLY A 194 22.15 -1.91 -3.72
CA GLY A 194 23.33 -1.07 -3.90
C GLY A 194 24.62 -1.78 -3.52
N VAL A 195 25.68 -0.99 -3.50
CA VAL A 195 27.03 -1.45 -3.14
C VAL A 195 27.66 -0.41 -2.21
N TRP A 196 28.27 -0.87 -1.12
CA TRP A 196 29.07 -0.01 -0.25
C TRP A 196 30.40 0.36 -0.93
N ASP A 197 31.00 1.50 -0.60
CA ASP A 197 32.25 2.02 -1.20
C ASP A 197 33.43 1.02 -1.19
N ASN A 198 33.36 0.04 -0.32
CA ASN A 198 34.35 -1.00 -0.15
C ASN A 198 34.03 -2.27 -1.00
N GLY A 199 33.01 -2.22 -1.86
CA GLY A 199 32.65 -3.23 -2.85
C GLY A 199 31.59 -4.25 -2.40
N ARG A 200 31.06 -4.15 -1.18
CA ARG A 200 30.09 -5.13 -0.67
C ARG A 200 28.69 -4.82 -1.15
N ALA A 201 28.06 -5.78 -1.83
CA ALA A 201 26.65 -5.70 -2.19
C ALA A 201 25.76 -5.59 -0.94
N THR A 202 24.68 -4.82 -1.06
CA THR A 202 23.69 -4.64 0.00
C THR A 202 22.29 -4.54 -0.57
N THR A 203 21.32 -5.09 0.16
CA THR A 203 19.89 -4.92 -0.11
C THR A 203 19.21 -4.43 1.16
N LEU A 204 18.33 -3.44 1.01
CA LEU A 204 17.44 -2.97 2.06
C LEU A 204 16.01 -3.23 1.60
N VAL A 205 15.24 -3.94 2.41
CA VAL A 205 13.81 -4.13 2.20
C VAL A 205 13.08 -3.40 3.32
N VAL A 206 12.21 -2.44 2.99
CA VAL A 206 11.36 -1.79 3.99
C VAL A 206 9.99 -2.45 3.93
N GLU A 207 9.73 -3.33 4.90
CA GLU A 207 8.56 -4.20 4.96
C GLU A 207 7.31 -3.46 5.42
N LYS A 208 7.43 -2.55 6.39
CA LYS A 208 6.30 -1.83 6.97
C LYS A 208 6.74 -0.45 7.46
N ILE A 209 5.87 0.54 7.32
CA ILE A 209 6.11 1.90 7.81
C ILE A 209 4.92 2.34 8.66
N GLU A 210 5.19 2.64 9.93
CA GLU A 210 4.24 3.16 10.93
C GLU A 210 4.97 4.21 11.77
N PRO A 211 5.05 5.47 11.31
CA PRO A 211 5.88 6.48 11.95
C PRO A 211 5.55 6.62 13.45
N PRO A 212 6.58 6.74 14.31
CA PRO A 212 7.98 7.03 13.98
C PRO A 212 8.84 5.79 13.64
N GLU A 213 8.23 4.62 13.44
CA GLU A 213 8.95 3.36 13.24
C GLU A 213 8.78 2.79 11.83
N ALA A 214 9.75 1.96 11.42
CA ALA A 214 9.65 1.11 10.24
C ALA A 214 10.26 -0.27 10.53
N ILE A 215 9.67 -1.31 9.94
CA ILE A 215 10.26 -2.65 9.93
C ILE A 215 11.03 -2.80 8.62
N ALA A 216 12.32 -3.11 8.72
CA ALA A 216 13.19 -3.28 7.56
C ALA A 216 14.09 -4.50 7.67
N ILE A 217 14.40 -5.14 6.55
CA ILE A 217 15.43 -6.16 6.45
C ILE A 217 16.65 -5.51 5.81
N TYR A 218 17.78 -5.54 6.52
CA TYR A 218 19.08 -5.20 5.98
C TYR A 218 19.83 -6.47 5.63
N SER A 219 20.26 -6.58 4.37
CA SER A 219 20.99 -7.72 3.83
C SER A 219 22.33 -7.28 3.22
N TRP A 220 23.32 -8.16 3.36
CA TRP A 220 24.68 -7.94 2.91
C TRP A 220 25.24 -9.16 2.17
N GLY A 221 25.99 -8.89 1.11
CA GLY A 221 26.70 -9.92 0.35
C GLY A 221 27.90 -10.49 1.11
N PRO A 222 28.49 -11.59 0.61
CA PRO A 222 29.74 -12.12 1.15
C PRO A 222 30.87 -11.08 1.05
N TRP A 223 31.78 -11.08 2.02
CA TRP A 223 32.97 -10.25 2.01
C TRP A 223 34.14 -10.93 2.71
N LYS A 224 35.25 -11.12 1.98
CA LYS A 224 36.49 -11.72 2.47
C LYS A 224 36.13 -13.12 2.96
N LYS A 225 36.30 -13.40 4.26
CA LYS A 225 35.96 -14.67 4.90
C LYS A 225 34.58 -14.67 5.56
N GLN A 226 33.82 -13.58 5.46
CA GLN A 226 32.48 -13.46 6.03
C GLN A 226 31.44 -13.80 4.98
N GLU A 227 30.53 -14.70 5.33
CA GLU A 227 29.38 -15.02 4.49
C GLU A 227 28.39 -13.86 4.39
N GLY A 228 27.57 -13.91 3.34
CA GLY A 228 26.41 -13.04 3.24
C GLY A 228 25.39 -13.35 4.34
N GLY A 229 24.51 -12.41 4.61
CA GLY A 229 23.49 -12.59 5.62
C GLY A 229 22.48 -11.45 5.61
N TRP A 230 21.50 -11.55 6.48
CA TRP A 230 20.49 -10.52 6.67
C TRP A 230 20.06 -10.44 8.13
N ARG A 231 19.49 -9.30 8.50
CA ARG A 231 18.76 -9.10 9.76
C ARG A 231 17.53 -8.25 9.53
N ARG A 232 16.50 -8.52 10.32
CA ARG A 232 15.32 -7.67 10.43
C ARG A 232 15.54 -6.68 11.59
N HIS A 233 15.18 -5.43 11.36
CA HIS A 233 15.35 -4.31 12.27
C HIS A 233 14.01 -3.58 12.44
N ILE A 234 13.79 -3.06 13.64
CA ILE A 234 12.89 -1.94 13.87
C ILE A 234 13.77 -0.69 13.80
N GLY A 235 13.47 0.19 12.85
CA GLY A 235 14.20 1.43 12.62
C GLY A 235 13.36 2.65 12.93
N MET A 236 14.04 3.75 13.25
CA MET A 236 13.41 5.07 13.36
C MET A 236 13.28 5.69 11.96
N ILE A 237 12.10 6.19 11.63
CA ILE A 237 11.84 6.82 10.34
C ILE A 237 11.26 8.21 10.50
N ASP A 238 11.86 9.15 9.76
CA ASP A 238 11.48 10.55 9.69
C ASP A 238 11.53 10.99 8.21
N PRO A 239 10.94 12.15 7.84
CA PRO A 239 10.96 12.62 6.45
C PRO A 239 12.38 12.64 5.86
N GLY A 240 12.61 11.79 4.87
CA GLY A 240 13.89 11.68 4.16
C GLY A 240 14.97 10.86 4.87
N ARG A 241 14.70 10.23 6.02
CA ARG A 241 15.71 9.49 6.79
C ARG A 241 15.15 8.22 7.44
N LEU A 242 15.90 7.13 7.33
CA LEU A 242 15.67 5.87 8.05
C LEU A 242 16.93 5.47 8.81
N ILE A 243 16.82 5.19 10.10
CA ILE A 243 17.93 4.76 10.96
C ILE A 243 17.65 3.34 11.45
N LEU A 244 18.52 2.40 11.07
CA LEU A 244 18.54 1.06 11.64
C LEU A 244 19.60 1.03 12.74
N SER A 245 19.16 0.84 13.97
CA SER A 245 20.06 0.66 15.11
C SER A 245 20.11 -0.82 15.50
N ASN A 246 21.26 -1.23 16.02
CA ASN A 246 21.40 -2.50 16.73
C ASN A 246 22.18 -2.27 18.02
N PRO A 247 21.51 -2.30 19.18
CA PRO A 247 22.13 -2.01 20.46
C PRO A 247 23.24 -3.02 20.82
N GLU A 248 23.13 -4.27 20.39
CA GLU A 248 24.13 -5.31 20.70
C GLU A 248 25.48 -5.05 20.02
N THR A 249 25.46 -4.39 18.87
CA THR A 249 26.66 -4.17 18.06
C THR A 249 27.08 -2.71 17.96
N GLU A 250 26.36 -1.82 18.67
CA GLU A 250 26.46 -0.36 18.54
C GLU A 250 26.43 0.11 17.08
N LEU A 251 25.67 -0.61 16.25
CA LEU A 251 25.67 -0.40 14.82
C LEU A 251 24.55 0.56 14.48
N ASN A 252 24.90 1.67 13.83
CA ASN A 252 23.93 2.59 13.25
C ASN A 252 24.13 2.65 11.74
N ILE A 253 23.08 2.28 11.01
CA ILE A 253 23.00 2.44 9.56
C ILE A 253 21.95 3.51 9.27
N THR A 254 22.36 4.62 8.69
CA THR A 254 21.46 5.71 8.30
C THR A 254 21.29 5.72 6.80
N PHE A 255 20.05 5.67 6.32
CA PHE A 255 19.70 5.82 4.91
C PHE A 255 19.03 7.17 4.70
N LEU A 256 19.53 7.94 3.74
CA LEU A 256 18.96 9.21 3.32
C LEU A 256 18.32 9.06 1.96
N LEU A 257 17.06 9.46 1.84
CA LEU A 257 16.35 9.44 0.57
C LEU A 257 16.79 10.64 -0.27
N SER A 258 17.11 10.40 -1.54
CA SER A 258 17.37 11.47 -2.50
C SER A 258 16.11 12.31 -2.73
N LYS A 259 16.29 13.57 -3.15
CA LYS A 259 15.17 14.50 -3.38
C LYS A 259 14.14 13.99 -4.40
N ASP A 260 14.58 13.19 -5.36
CA ASP A 260 13.72 12.58 -6.39
C ASP A 260 13.05 11.26 -5.93
N GLY A 261 13.37 10.77 -4.72
CA GLY A 261 12.87 9.50 -4.19
C GLY A 261 13.40 8.26 -4.91
N GLN A 262 14.40 8.39 -5.80
CA GLN A 262 14.89 7.30 -6.65
C GLN A 262 16.18 6.63 -6.14
N ALA A 263 16.81 7.18 -5.10
CA ALA A 263 18.01 6.62 -4.49
C ALA A 263 18.00 6.72 -2.97
N LEU A 264 18.75 5.82 -2.34
CA LEU A 264 19.17 5.96 -0.94
C LEU A 264 20.68 6.12 -0.87
N GLU A 265 21.12 7.07 -0.06
CA GLU A 265 22.49 7.12 0.43
C GLU A 265 22.56 6.46 1.82
N GLY A 266 23.16 5.28 1.87
CA GLY A 266 23.43 4.57 3.12
C GLY A 266 24.73 5.06 3.75
N THR A 267 24.73 5.24 5.06
CA THR A 267 25.95 5.48 5.84
C THR A 267 26.03 4.51 7.00
N TRP A 268 27.17 3.85 7.12
CA TRP A 268 27.44 2.86 8.15
C TRP A 268 28.51 3.41 9.08
N GLN A 269 28.24 3.40 10.38
CA GLN A 269 29.19 3.80 11.41
C GLN A 269 29.15 2.81 12.56
N LYS A 270 30.32 2.30 12.94
CA LYS A 270 30.54 1.47 14.13
C LYS A 270 31.50 2.23 15.06
N GLY A 271 30.99 2.75 16.17
CA GLY A 271 31.76 3.59 17.11
C GLY A 271 32.42 4.82 16.44
N GLY A 272 33.60 5.20 16.92
CA GLY A 272 34.46 6.27 16.34
C GLY A 272 35.22 5.86 15.07
N GLY A 273 34.87 4.74 14.44
CA GLY A 273 35.57 4.19 13.28
C GLY A 273 35.26 4.89 11.94
N LYS A 274 35.89 4.39 10.87
CA LYS A 274 35.68 4.88 9.49
C LYS A 274 34.22 4.73 9.08
N LYS A 275 33.64 5.83 8.58
CA LYS A 275 32.31 5.87 7.96
C LYS A 275 32.38 5.26 6.56
N LEU A 276 31.48 4.32 6.26
CA LEU A 276 31.29 3.79 4.90
C LEU A 276 30.04 4.42 4.29
N LYS A 277 30.01 4.57 2.96
CA LYS A 277 28.83 5.00 2.21
C LYS A 277 28.37 3.92 1.25
N ALA A 278 27.08 3.91 0.95
CA ALA A 278 26.48 3.12 -0.10
C ALA A 278 25.52 4.00 -0.90
N THR A 279 25.41 3.74 -2.19
CA THR A 279 24.34 4.27 -3.03
C THR A 279 23.46 3.11 -3.44
N MET A 280 22.16 3.24 -3.21
CA MET A 280 21.17 2.21 -3.50
C MET A 280 20.09 2.76 -4.42
N ARG A 281 19.57 1.90 -5.30
CA ARG A 281 18.47 2.21 -6.23
C ARG A 281 17.31 1.27 -5.96
N ARG A 282 16.10 1.75 -6.24
CA ARG A 282 14.86 0.98 -6.12
C ARG A 282 14.82 -0.12 -7.19
N ARG A 283 14.34 -1.31 -6.83
CA ARG A 283 14.08 -2.42 -7.75
C ARG A 283 12.66 -2.33 -8.34
#